data_AF-A0A8H3IP19-F1
#
_entry.id   AF-A0A8H3IP19-F1
#
_cell.length_a   1.000
_cell.length_b   1.000
_cell.length_c   1.000
_cell.angle_alpha   90.00
_cell.angle_beta   90.00
_cell.angle_gamma   90.00
#
_symmetry.space_group_name_H-M   'P 1'
#
loop_
_entity.id
_entity.type
_entity.pdbx_description
1 polymer ?
#
loop_
_entity_poly.entity_id
_entity_poly.type
_entity_poly.pdbx_seq_one_letter_code
_entity_poly.pdbx_strand_id
1 'polypeptide(L)'
;MPYSFALPTTSILNLADYLKSDSHPSLILAAATQRSIVRSVLKNHKRLAPQLRTQNLASVLAAIDEYIPYLLALDSGLSGKPVNDEEIDVVLQKEIEVEWRSPLATSLGTVPARVSGRGLEYEMAFVLHTRACIAGLQARMTLQALELSGDDRKETITKAAISAKDCLLYAESVHRHLSTRGTEGQFPPAAVDISPSTQSALSNLCCAEATLMVILSQDPYPAAVLQSRDKDDREWMYKARDIPKVRASLCGRLAIRAAEYAEKALSLLGPKIQKSFVEYVQNIRAMSKAKACRFLAIDAELGGKVGEAIAWLIAGKKHLGYKINETNDGKASSLSKLKLEWKQRREEKKAAKGGEMVLESNKSDEVRALELLEQEFNKTNDMINHQLVPSSDTIWAAMPSGRDVIQPQTINLSLLDQETIARLRAPLDQAELARVRREINEDSDTEEQTEVPGSFPDSQEQSSSYY
;
A
#
# COMPACT_ATOMS: atom_id res chain seq x y z
N MET A 1 6.31 5.82 3.98
CA MET A 1 6.17 5.18 2.66
C MET A 1 4.97 4.26 2.63
N PRO A 2 4.19 4.25 1.53
CA PRO A 2 3.13 3.27 1.26
C PRO A 2 3.61 1.82 1.28
N TYR A 3 2.70 0.87 1.50
CA TYR A 3 3.02 -0.57 1.51
C TYR A 3 3.58 -1.04 0.17
N SER A 4 4.56 -1.95 0.22
CA SER A 4 5.16 -2.54 -0.98
C SER A 4 4.37 -3.76 -1.43
N PHE A 5 3.25 -3.55 -2.12
CA PHE A 5 2.41 -4.63 -2.61
C PHE A 5 3.17 -5.56 -3.57
N ALA A 6 2.96 -6.86 -3.41
CA ALA A 6 3.24 -7.81 -4.48
C ALA A 6 2.03 -7.85 -5.41
N LEU A 7 2.25 -7.89 -6.72
CA LEU A 7 1.16 -7.93 -7.69
C LEU A 7 0.60 -9.36 -7.81
N PRO A 8 -0.74 -9.52 -7.86
CA PRO A 8 -1.37 -10.80 -8.17
C PRO A 8 -0.86 -11.39 -9.48
N THR A 9 -0.84 -12.72 -9.58
CA THR A 9 -0.56 -13.43 -10.85
C THR A 9 -1.69 -14.38 -11.16
N THR A 10 -1.96 -14.59 -12.45
CA THR A 10 -3.10 -15.38 -12.92
C THR A 10 -2.70 -16.60 -13.74
N SER A 11 -3.58 -17.60 -13.80
CA SER A 11 -3.50 -18.74 -14.70
C SER A 11 -3.80 -18.34 -16.15
N ILE A 12 -3.55 -19.29 -17.04
CA ILE A 12 -4.04 -19.22 -18.42
C ILE A 12 -5.58 -19.21 -18.38
N LEU A 13 -6.18 -18.39 -19.24
CA LEU A 13 -7.63 -18.37 -19.50
C LEU A 13 -7.82 -17.96 -20.96
N ASN A 14 -8.56 -18.79 -21.69
CA ASN A 14 -8.99 -18.48 -23.04
C ASN A 14 -10.48 -18.12 -23.01
N LEU A 15 -10.82 -16.85 -23.13
CA LEU A 15 -12.21 -16.37 -23.03
C LEU A 15 -13.11 -16.93 -24.14
N ALA A 16 -12.53 -17.31 -25.29
CA ALA A 16 -13.27 -17.88 -26.42
C ALA A 16 -13.78 -19.32 -26.17
N ASP A 17 -13.44 -19.93 -25.04
CA ASP A 17 -13.99 -21.22 -24.62
C ASP A 17 -15.24 -21.06 -23.71
N TYR A 18 -15.52 -19.83 -23.27
CA TYR A 18 -16.58 -19.51 -22.31
C TYR A 18 -17.61 -18.52 -22.85
N LEU A 19 -17.20 -17.64 -23.77
CA LEU A 19 -18.01 -16.53 -24.27
C LEU A 19 -18.15 -16.60 -25.79
N LYS A 20 -19.27 -16.09 -26.30
CA LYS A 20 -19.53 -15.83 -27.72
C LYS A 20 -20.19 -14.47 -27.90
N SER A 21 -19.94 -13.79 -29.02
CA SER A 21 -20.65 -12.57 -29.40
C SER A 21 -20.99 -12.67 -30.88
N ASP A 22 -22.27 -12.51 -31.20
CA ASP A 22 -22.74 -12.51 -32.60
C ASP A 22 -22.73 -11.08 -33.18
N SER A 23 -22.89 -10.04 -32.35
CA SER A 23 -22.79 -8.64 -32.79
C SER A 23 -21.35 -8.17 -32.95
N HIS A 24 -20.43 -8.61 -32.09
CA HIS A 24 -19.02 -8.21 -32.07
C HIS A 24 -18.11 -9.45 -32.03
N PRO A 25 -18.07 -10.25 -33.09
CA PRO A 25 -17.36 -11.53 -33.09
C PRO A 25 -15.88 -11.39 -32.69
N SER A 26 -15.21 -10.29 -33.04
CA SER A 26 -13.80 -10.07 -32.70
C SER A 26 -13.53 -9.65 -31.24
N LEU A 27 -14.56 -9.24 -30.48
CA LEU A 27 -14.41 -8.72 -29.12
C LEU A 27 -13.74 -9.72 -28.17
N ILE A 28 -14.19 -10.98 -28.19
CA ILE A 28 -13.70 -12.00 -27.25
C ILE A 28 -12.26 -12.38 -27.56
N LEU A 29 -11.90 -12.42 -28.85
CA LEU A 29 -10.53 -12.67 -29.26
C LEU A 29 -9.61 -11.53 -28.83
N ALA A 30 -10.01 -10.28 -29.07
CA ALA A 30 -9.26 -9.11 -28.64
C ALA A 30 -9.06 -9.09 -27.11
N ALA A 31 -10.13 -9.38 -26.35
CA ALA A 31 -10.06 -9.49 -24.89
C ALA A 31 -9.11 -10.62 -24.44
N ALA A 32 -9.15 -11.80 -25.08
CA ALA A 32 -8.26 -12.91 -24.76
C ALA A 32 -6.79 -12.58 -25.06
N THR A 33 -6.51 -11.86 -26.15
CA THR A 33 -5.17 -11.37 -26.49
C THR A 33 -4.66 -10.37 -25.45
N GLN A 34 -5.47 -9.39 -25.05
CA GLN A 34 -5.06 -8.43 -24.02
C GLN A 34 -4.82 -9.11 -22.67
N ARG A 35 -5.66 -10.09 -22.32
CA ARG A 35 -5.46 -10.90 -21.12
C ARG A 35 -4.14 -11.69 -21.14
N SER A 36 -3.76 -12.25 -22.29
CA SER A 36 -2.50 -13.02 -22.40
C SER A 36 -1.28 -12.12 -22.19
N ILE A 37 -1.34 -10.88 -22.70
CA ILE A 37 -0.34 -9.84 -22.44
C ILE A 37 -0.26 -9.54 -20.94
N VAL A 38 -1.39 -9.28 -20.29
CA VAL A 38 -1.47 -9.05 -18.82
C VAL A 38 -0.81 -10.18 -18.04
N ARG A 39 -1.14 -11.44 -18.33
CA ARG A 39 -0.51 -12.60 -17.67
C ARG A 39 1.00 -12.61 -17.89
N SER A 40 1.46 -12.41 -19.13
CA SER A 40 2.87 -12.43 -19.49
C SER A 40 3.67 -11.35 -18.75
N VAL A 41 3.19 -10.11 -18.74
CA VAL A 41 3.87 -9.01 -18.04
C VAL A 41 3.87 -9.19 -16.52
N LEU A 42 2.79 -9.72 -15.93
CA LEU A 42 2.75 -10.02 -14.48
C LEU A 42 3.71 -11.16 -14.11
N LYS A 43 3.77 -12.22 -14.94
CA LYS A 43 4.72 -13.34 -14.78
C LYS A 43 6.16 -12.86 -14.87
N ASN A 44 6.46 -12.01 -15.86
CA ASN A 44 7.78 -11.40 -16.03
C ASN A 44 8.12 -10.50 -14.82
N HIS A 45 7.23 -9.60 -14.42
CA HIS A 45 7.40 -8.70 -13.28
C HIS A 45 7.72 -9.46 -11.98
N LYS A 46 7.01 -10.55 -11.70
CA LYS A 46 7.25 -11.41 -10.53
C LYS A 46 8.67 -11.99 -10.53
N ARG A 47 9.17 -12.43 -11.70
CA ARG A 47 10.48 -13.07 -11.87
C ARG A 47 11.65 -12.08 -11.79
N LEU A 48 11.41 -10.80 -12.05
CA LEU A 48 12.46 -9.78 -11.97
C LEU A 48 13.00 -9.60 -10.55
N ALA A 49 14.29 -9.26 -10.47
CA ALA A 49 14.91 -8.79 -9.24
C ALA A 49 14.24 -7.49 -8.76
N PRO A 50 14.18 -7.22 -7.43
CA PRO A 50 13.46 -6.07 -6.89
C PRO A 50 13.83 -4.72 -7.53
N GLN A 51 15.10 -4.52 -7.90
CA GLN A 51 15.60 -3.30 -8.52
C GLN A 51 15.03 -3.08 -9.94
N LEU A 52 14.76 -4.15 -10.68
CA LEU A 52 14.23 -4.09 -12.05
C LEU A 52 12.70 -4.04 -12.09
N ARG A 53 12.02 -4.43 -11.01
CA ARG A 53 10.55 -4.38 -10.91
C ARG A 53 10.02 -2.95 -11.06
N THR A 54 10.71 -1.99 -10.46
CA THR A 54 10.38 -0.56 -10.56
C THR A 54 10.36 -0.07 -12.01
N GLN A 55 11.31 -0.51 -12.83
CA GLN A 55 11.40 -0.13 -14.25
C GLN A 55 10.33 -0.82 -15.09
N ASN A 56 9.95 -2.05 -14.71
CA ASN A 56 8.92 -2.83 -15.41
C ASN A 56 7.48 -2.37 -15.08
N LEU A 57 7.25 -1.67 -13.96
CA LEU A 57 5.91 -1.30 -13.49
C LEU A 57 5.07 -0.55 -14.55
N ALA A 58 5.70 0.30 -15.36
CA ALA A 58 5.02 1.03 -16.44
C ALA A 58 4.46 0.08 -17.53
N SER A 59 5.15 -1.02 -17.83
CA SER A 59 4.68 -2.03 -18.79
C SER A 59 3.48 -2.82 -18.23
N VAL A 60 3.50 -3.15 -16.93
CA VAL A 60 2.36 -3.81 -16.28
C VAL A 60 1.15 -2.88 -16.26
N LEU A 61 1.37 -1.60 -15.95
CA LEU A 61 0.33 -0.58 -15.95
C LEU A 61 -0.35 -0.47 -17.31
N ALA A 62 0.44 -0.34 -18.39
CA ALA A 62 -0.08 -0.24 -19.75
C ALA A 62 -0.95 -1.46 -20.12
N ALA A 63 -0.47 -2.67 -19.87
CA ALA A 63 -1.23 -3.89 -20.17
C ALA A 63 -2.55 -3.98 -19.38
N ILE A 64 -2.55 -3.57 -18.10
CA ILE A 64 -3.77 -3.56 -17.28
C ILE A 64 -4.76 -2.49 -17.80
N ASP A 65 -4.28 -1.28 -18.08
CA ASP A 65 -5.12 -0.18 -18.58
C ASP A 65 -5.66 -0.47 -19.99
N GLU A 66 -4.94 -1.23 -20.82
CA GLU A 66 -5.42 -1.71 -22.11
C GLU A 66 -6.46 -2.84 -21.99
N TYR A 67 -6.38 -3.68 -20.96
CA TYR A 67 -7.31 -4.81 -20.77
C TYR A 67 -8.64 -4.41 -20.13
N ILE A 68 -8.63 -3.46 -19.19
CA ILE A 68 -9.83 -3.01 -18.45
C ILE A 68 -11.01 -2.65 -19.37
N PRO A 69 -10.84 -1.85 -20.45
CA PRO A 69 -11.93 -1.50 -21.36
C PRO A 69 -12.63 -2.72 -21.97
N TYR A 70 -11.87 -3.77 -22.32
CA TYR A 70 -12.43 -5.01 -22.87
C TYR A 70 -13.22 -5.80 -21.81
N LEU A 71 -12.73 -5.86 -20.57
CA LEU A 71 -13.50 -6.47 -19.47
C LEU A 71 -14.83 -5.76 -19.23
N LEU A 72 -14.83 -4.43 -19.24
CA LEU A 72 -16.05 -3.63 -19.07
C LEU A 72 -17.02 -3.80 -20.24
N ALA A 73 -16.51 -3.94 -21.47
CA ALA A 73 -17.34 -4.22 -22.63
C ALA A 73 -17.99 -5.62 -22.56
N LEU A 74 -17.25 -6.63 -22.09
CA LEU A 74 -17.80 -7.97 -21.85
C LEU A 74 -18.84 -7.97 -20.73
N ASP A 75 -18.60 -7.26 -19.63
CA ASP A 75 -19.53 -7.11 -18.49
C ASP A 75 -20.85 -6.44 -18.93
N SER A 76 -20.74 -5.34 -19.68
CA SER A 76 -21.89 -4.64 -20.25
C SER A 76 -22.67 -5.52 -21.22
N GLY A 77 -21.97 -6.24 -22.11
CA GLY A 77 -22.61 -7.14 -23.07
C GLY A 77 -23.34 -8.32 -22.41
N LEU A 78 -22.77 -8.89 -21.34
CA LEU A 78 -23.44 -9.93 -20.53
C LEU A 78 -24.64 -9.38 -19.74
N SER A 79 -24.61 -8.09 -19.40
CA SER A 79 -25.66 -7.41 -18.63
C SER A 79 -26.74 -6.76 -19.50
N GLY A 80 -26.62 -6.80 -20.83
CA GLY A 80 -27.50 -6.09 -21.77
C GLY A 80 -27.44 -4.56 -21.65
N LYS A 81 -26.32 -4.01 -21.14
CA LYS A 81 -26.12 -2.56 -21.04
C LYS A 81 -25.35 -2.06 -22.26
N PRO A 82 -25.71 -0.91 -22.83
CA PRO A 82 -24.96 -0.34 -23.94
C PRO A 82 -23.60 0.18 -23.46
N VAL A 83 -22.61 0.15 -24.36
CA VAL A 83 -21.30 0.77 -24.19
C VAL A 83 -21.19 1.90 -25.20
N ASN A 84 -21.07 3.16 -24.74
CA ASN A 84 -21.02 4.33 -25.62
C ASN A 84 -22.16 4.39 -26.65
N ASP A 85 -23.39 4.14 -26.18
CA ASP A 85 -24.64 4.05 -26.96
C ASP A 85 -24.71 2.91 -27.98
N GLU A 86 -23.77 1.97 -27.92
CA GLU A 86 -23.73 0.78 -28.77
C GLU A 86 -24.13 -0.48 -27.99
N GLU A 87 -25.06 -1.26 -28.55
CA GLU A 87 -25.47 -2.55 -27.97
C GLU A 87 -24.45 -3.64 -28.34
N ILE A 88 -23.82 -4.19 -27.31
CA ILE A 88 -22.94 -5.35 -27.43
C ILE A 88 -23.72 -6.55 -26.88
N ASP A 89 -23.75 -7.64 -27.65
CA ASP A 89 -24.40 -8.88 -27.24
C ASP A 89 -23.33 -9.93 -26.98
N VAL A 90 -23.25 -10.37 -25.72
CA VAL A 90 -22.30 -11.40 -25.28
C VAL A 90 -23.08 -12.52 -24.61
N VAL A 91 -22.88 -13.73 -25.10
CA VAL A 91 -23.52 -14.95 -24.62
C VAL A 91 -22.51 -15.77 -23.81
N LEU A 92 -22.88 -16.12 -22.58
CA LEU A 92 -22.15 -17.06 -21.75
C LEU A 92 -22.43 -18.50 -22.21
N GLN A 93 -21.42 -19.19 -22.73
CA GLN A 93 -21.50 -20.58 -23.15
C GLN A 93 -21.26 -21.56 -21.99
N LYS A 94 -20.29 -21.22 -21.14
CA LYS A 94 -19.91 -21.97 -19.93
C LYS A 94 -19.46 -20.97 -18.87
N GLU A 95 -19.69 -21.32 -17.61
CA GLU A 95 -19.14 -20.58 -16.47
C GLU A 95 -17.62 -20.38 -16.61
N ILE A 96 -17.17 -19.12 -16.56
CA ILE A 96 -15.74 -18.77 -16.61
C ILE A 96 -15.07 -19.27 -15.35
N GLU A 97 -13.97 -20.01 -15.50
CA GLU A 97 -13.16 -20.49 -14.37
C GLU A 97 -11.71 -20.03 -14.53
N VAL A 98 -11.18 -19.36 -13.52
CA VAL A 98 -9.84 -18.77 -13.57
C VAL A 98 -9.18 -18.82 -12.20
N GLU A 99 -7.86 -18.95 -12.17
CA GLU A 99 -7.11 -18.96 -10.93
C GLU A 99 -6.23 -17.72 -10.77
N TRP A 100 -6.27 -17.13 -9.58
CA TRP A 100 -5.43 -15.99 -9.20
C TRP A 100 -4.66 -16.29 -7.92
N ARG A 101 -3.43 -15.79 -7.82
CA ARG A 101 -2.70 -15.75 -6.54
C ARG A 101 -3.07 -14.49 -5.79
N SER A 102 -3.40 -14.64 -4.51
CA SER A 102 -3.80 -13.57 -3.58
C SER A 102 -2.60 -13.19 -2.70
N PRO A 103 -1.77 -12.17 -3.03
CA PRO A 103 -0.53 -11.92 -2.30
C PRO A 103 -0.71 -11.41 -0.86
N LEU A 104 -1.91 -10.98 -0.46
CA LEU A 104 -2.18 -10.64 0.94
C LEU A 104 -2.57 -11.85 1.78
N ALA A 105 -2.85 -13.01 1.18
CA ALA A 105 -3.17 -14.23 1.90
C ALA A 105 -1.98 -14.73 2.72
N THR A 106 -2.24 -15.15 3.96
CA THR A 106 -1.28 -15.90 4.77
C THR A 106 -0.93 -17.20 4.05
N SER A 107 0.34 -17.40 3.74
CA SER A 107 0.87 -18.63 3.18
C SER A 107 1.72 -19.36 4.21
N LEU A 108 1.56 -20.69 4.30
CA LEU A 108 2.44 -21.56 5.09
C LEU A 108 3.77 -21.86 4.35
N GLY A 109 3.92 -21.40 3.10
CA GLY A 109 5.12 -21.53 2.28
C GLY A 109 5.57 -20.20 1.65
N THR A 110 6.59 -20.25 0.79
CA THR A 110 7.19 -19.05 0.17
C THR A 110 6.30 -18.36 -0.87
N VAL A 111 5.33 -19.08 -1.46
CA VAL A 111 4.43 -18.55 -2.49
C VAL A 111 2.97 -18.89 -2.14
N PRO A 112 2.04 -17.92 -2.16
CA PRO A 112 0.62 -18.19 -1.97
C PRO A 112 0.08 -19.13 -3.06
N ALA A 113 -0.78 -20.07 -2.65
CA ALA A 113 -1.47 -20.96 -3.57
C ALA A 113 -2.38 -20.17 -4.53
N ARG A 114 -2.59 -20.72 -5.72
CA ARG A 114 -3.60 -20.20 -6.65
C ARG A 114 -5.00 -20.49 -6.09
N VAL A 115 -5.90 -19.52 -6.23
CA VAL A 115 -7.29 -19.60 -5.82
C VAL A 115 -8.15 -19.60 -7.08
N SER A 116 -8.82 -20.72 -7.32
CA SER A 116 -9.81 -20.85 -8.38
C SER A 116 -11.08 -20.09 -8.01
N GLY A 117 -11.58 -19.26 -8.93
CA GLY A 117 -12.85 -18.57 -8.81
C GLY A 117 -13.62 -18.58 -10.12
N ARG A 118 -14.87 -18.12 -10.05
CA ARG A 118 -15.86 -18.23 -11.11
C ARG A 118 -16.41 -16.89 -11.55
N GLY A 119 -16.74 -16.80 -12.84
CA GLY A 119 -17.40 -15.65 -13.45
C GLY A 119 -16.46 -14.51 -13.82
N LEU A 120 -16.95 -13.62 -14.67
CA LEU A 120 -16.21 -12.44 -15.14
C LEU A 120 -15.92 -11.45 -14.00
N GLU A 121 -16.82 -11.35 -13.03
CA GLU A 121 -16.66 -10.47 -11.87
C GLU A 121 -15.41 -10.83 -11.05
N TYR A 122 -15.10 -12.13 -10.91
CA TYR A 122 -13.91 -12.58 -10.19
C TYR A 122 -12.62 -12.15 -10.89
N GLU A 123 -12.56 -12.31 -12.23
CA GLU A 123 -11.44 -11.83 -13.05
C GLU A 123 -11.26 -10.32 -12.92
N MET A 124 -12.36 -9.58 -13.11
CA MET A 124 -12.34 -8.12 -13.09
C MET A 124 -11.97 -7.57 -11.71
N ALA A 125 -12.43 -8.20 -10.63
CA ALA A 125 -12.05 -7.82 -9.27
C ALA A 125 -10.53 -7.91 -9.05
N PHE A 126 -9.88 -8.98 -9.53
CA PHE A 126 -8.43 -9.11 -9.44
C PHE A 126 -7.67 -8.14 -10.35
N VAL A 127 -8.15 -7.88 -11.56
CA VAL A 127 -7.53 -6.92 -12.49
C VAL A 127 -7.59 -5.50 -11.91
N LEU A 128 -8.75 -5.08 -11.42
CA LEU A 128 -8.92 -3.77 -10.77
C LEU A 128 -8.12 -3.68 -9.46
N HIS A 129 -8.10 -4.74 -8.64
CA HIS A 129 -7.27 -4.78 -7.44
C HIS A 129 -5.78 -4.62 -7.79
N THR A 130 -5.32 -5.32 -8.83
CA THR A 130 -3.95 -5.19 -9.35
C THR A 130 -3.66 -3.75 -9.77
N ARG A 131 -4.59 -3.10 -10.46
CA ARG A 131 -4.47 -1.68 -10.86
C ARG A 131 -4.34 -0.72 -9.67
N ALA A 132 -5.08 -0.97 -8.60
CA ALA A 132 -4.99 -0.21 -7.35
C ALA A 132 -3.64 -0.44 -6.64
N CYS A 133 -3.15 -1.69 -6.60
CA CYS A 133 -1.81 -1.99 -6.07
C CYS A 133 -0.70 -1.29 -6.85
N ILE A 134 -0.81 -1.22 -8.19
CA ILE A 134 0.14 -0.47 -9.04
C ILE A 134 0.15 1.01 -8.65
N ALA A 135 -1.01 1.63 -8.43
CA ALA A 135 -1.09 3.03 -8.00
C ALA A 135 -0.43 3.25 -6.61
N GLY A 136 -0.62 2.32 -5.66
CA GLY A 136 0.12 2.34 -4.40
C GLY A 136 1.64 2.23 -4.57
N LEU A 137 2.11 1.39 -5.51
CA LEU A 137 3.52 1.27 -5.86
C LEU A 137 4.07 2.54 -6.54
N GLN A 138 3.29 3.21 -7.39
CA GLN A 138 3.67 4.50 -7.98
C GLN A 138 3.84 5.57 -6.90
N ALA A 139 2.91 5.67 -5.94
CA ALA A 139 3.04 6.57 -4.80
C ALA A 139 4.34 6.32 -4.01
N ARG A 140 4.65 5.03 -3.78
CA ARG A 140 5.91 4.63 -3.13
C ARG A 140 7.14 5.02 -3.95
N MET A 141 7.13 4.82 -5.26
CA MET A 141 8.24 5.17 -6.15
C MET A 141 8.53 6.67 -6.14
N THR A 142 7.49 7.51 -6.20
CA THR A 142 7.63 8.97 -6.13
C THR A 142 8.35 9.41 -4.86
N LEU A 143 7.97 8.83 -3.73
CA LEU A 143 8.56 9.18 -2.43
C LEU A 143 9.96 8.56 -2.27
N GLN A 144 10.21 7.35 -2.77
CA GLN A 144 11.54 6.75 -2.76
C GLN A 144 12.53 7.57 -3.61
N ALA A 145 12.09 8.11 -4.74
CA ALA A 145 12.91 9.01 -5.56
C ALA A 145 13.28 10.30 -4.80
N LEU A 146 12.36 10.83 -3.98
CA LEU A 146 12.62 11.97 -3.10
C LEU A 146 13.65 11.63 -2.01
N GLU A 147 13.54 10.47 -1.36
CA GLU A 147 14.54 10.04 -0.36
C GLU A 147 15.93 9.84 -0.98
N LEU A 148 16.00 9.25 -2.19
CA LEU A 148 17.27 9.00 -2.87
C LEU A 148 17.92 10.27 -3.43
N SER A 149 17.14 11.30 -3.78
CA SER A 149 17.69 12.57 -4.25
C SER A 149 18.29 13.41 -3.12
N GLY A 150 17.84 13.21 -1.88
CA GLY A 150 18.23 14.04 -0.73
C GLY A 150 17.81 15.52 -0.89
N ASP A 151 16.87 15.82 -1.79
CA ASP A 151 16.43 17.19 -2.05
C ASP A 151 15.39 17.63 -1.00
N ASP A 152 15.87 18.33 0.02
CA ASP A 152 15.04 18.83 1.13
C ASP A 152 14.29 20.13 0.80
N ARG A 153 14.30 20.59 -0.46
CA ARG A 153 13.53 21.78 -0.85
C ARG A 153 12.04 21.53 -0.69
N LYS A 154 11.37 22.44 0.02
CA LYS A 154 9.92 22.41 0.25
C LYS A 154 9.10 22.22 -1.03
N GLU A 155 9.51 22.85 -2.14
CA GLU A 155 8.83 22.71 -3.43
C GLU A 155 8.90 21.27 -3.96
N THR A 156 10.07 20.63 -3.90
CA THR A 156 10.27 19.24 -4.34
C THR A 156 9.45 18.28 -3.47
N ILE A 157 9.52 18.44 -2.15
CA ILE A 157 8.73 17.64 -1.19
C ILE A 157 7.23 17.80 -1.47
N THR A 158 6.76 19.03 -1.68
CA THR A 158 5.35 19.32 -1.96
C THR A 158 4.89 18.67 -3.26
N LYS A 159 5.69 18.77 -4.34
CA LYS A 159 5.38 18.13 -5.63
C LYS A 159 5.31 16.61 -5.50
N ALA A 160 6.28 16.00 -4.82
CA ALA A 160 6.31 14.56 -4.58
C ALA A 160 5.11 14.11 -3.74
N ALA A 161 4.77 14.85 -2.67
CA ALA A 161 3.63 14.56 -1.81
C ALA A 161 2.30 14.67 -2.56
N ILE A 162 2.12 15.69 -3.42
CA ILE A 162 0.92 15.84 -4.25
C ILE A 162 0.80 14.65 -5.22
N SER A 163 1.86 14.33 -5.97
CA SER A 163 1.86 13.22 -6.92
C SER A 163 1.59 11.86 -6.24
N ALA A 164 2.21 11.60 -5.09
CA ALA A 164 1.96 10.38 -4.32
C ALA A 164 0.52 10.32 -3.79
N LYS A 165 -0.01 11.45 -3.28
CA LYS A 165 -1.40 11.56 -2.83
C LYS A 165 -2.37 11.26 -3.96
N ASP A 166 -2.16 11.79 -5.17
CA ASP A 166 -3.06 11.57 -6.30
C ASP A 166 -3.10 10.10 -6.71
N CYS A 167 -1.96 9.39 -6.69
CA CYS A 167 -1.91 7.95 -6.90
C CYS A 167 -2.69 7.18 -5.82
N LEU A 168 -2.57 7.58 -4.54
CA LEU A 168 -3.28 6.94 -3.43
C LEU A 168 -4.80 7.19 -3.48
N LEU A 169 -5.25 8.37 -3.91
CA LEU A 169 -6.66 8.67 -4.10
C LEU A 169 -7.27 7.89 -5.27
N TYR A 170 -6.49 7.69 -6.34
CA TYR A 170 -6.89 6.76 -7.39
C TYR A 170 -7.06 5.33 -6.84
N ALA A 171 -6.08 4.81 -6.09
CA ALA A 171 -6.16 3.48 -5.47
C ALA A 171 -7.38 3.35 -4.53
N GLU A 172 -7.63 4.37 -3.71
CA GLU A 172 -8.81 4.47 -2.84
C GLU A 172 -10.10 4.30 -3.63
N SER A 173 -10.25 5.04 -4.74
CA SER A 173 -11.46 5.01 -5.56
C SER A 173 -11.73 3.62 -6.14
N VAL A 174 -10.68 2.90 -6.53
CA VAL A 174 -10.76 1.53 -7.05
C VAL A 174 -11.14 0.55 -5.95
N HIS A 175 -10.47 0.60 -4.80
CA HIS A 175 -10.78 -0.26 -3.66
C HIS A 175 -12.20 -0.05 -3.15
N ARG A 176 -12.65 1.20 -3.06
CA ARG A 176 -14.01 1.55 -2.67
C ARG A 176 -15.02 1.04 -3.70
N HIS A 177 -14.75 1.21 -4.99
CA HIS A 177 -15.60 0.65 -6.05
C HIS A 177 -15.75 -0.88 -5.91
N LEU A 178 -14.64 -1.60 -5.75
CA LEU A 178 -14.64 -3.06 -5.55
C LEU A 178 -15.40 -3.48 -4.29
N SER A 179 -15.25 -2.73 -3.19
CA SER A 179 -15.96 -3.02 -1.94
C SER A 179 -17.48 -2.91 -2.06
N THR A 180 -17.98 -2.03 -2.95
CA THR A 180 -19.41 -1.85 -3.20
C THR A 180 -19.96 -2.79 -4.27
N ARG A 181 -19.09 -3.28 -5.16
CA ARG A 181 -19.48 -4.14 -6.28
C ARG A 181 -19.52 -5.61 -5.88
N GLY A 182 -18.64 -6.05 -4.98
CA GLY A 182 -18.64 -7.40 -4.43
C GLY A 182 -19.66 -7.58 -3.31
N THR A 183 -20.34 -8.73 -3.30
CA THR A 183 -21.18 -9.17 -2.17
C THR A 183 -20.43 -10.18 -1.30
N GLU A 184 -20.65 -10.16 0.02
CA GLU A 184 -20.03 -11.15 0.91
C GLU A 184 -20.44 -12.58 0.51
N GLY A 185 -19.44 -13.47 0.38
CA GLY A 185 -19.66 -14.85 -0.04
C GLY A 185 -19.70 -15.08 -1.55
N GLN A 186 -19.66 -14.02 -2.37
CA GLN A 186 -19.61 -14.13 -3.84
C GLN A 186 -18.30 -14.76 -4.33
N PHE A 187 -17.19 -14.45 -3.66
CA PHE A 187 -15.86 -14.93 -4.02
C PHE A 187 -15.41 -16.07 -3.09
N PRO A 188 -14.52 -16.96 -3.56
CA PRO A 188 -13.92 -17.99 -2.73
C PRO A 188 -13.30 -17.40 -1.45
N PRO A 189 -13.53 -18.00 -0.26
CA PRO A 189 -12.97 -17.50 1.01
C PRO A 189 -11.44 -17.46 1.11
N ALA A 190 -10.74 -18.02 0.12
CA ALA A 190 -9.29 -17.97 -0.01
C ALA A 190 -8.81 -16.76 -0.85
N ALA A 191 -9.68 -16.13 -1.64
CA ALA A 191 -9.40 -14.93 -2.43
C ALA A 191 -9.51 -13.68 -1.55
N VAL A 192 -8.69 -13.61 -0.50
CA VAL A 192 -8.81 -12.58 0.55
C VAL A 192 -8.63 -11.18 0.00
N ASP A 193 -7.77 -11.01 -1.01
CA ASP A 193 -7.44 -9.72 -1.60
C ASP A 193 -8.69 -8.99 -2.13
N ILE A 194 -9.58 -9.72 -2.80
CA ILE A 194 -10.79 -9.16 -3.43
C ILE A 194 -12.04 -9.24 -2.55
N SER A 195 -11.91 -9.72 -1.31
CA SER A 195 -13.05 -9.72 -0.37
C SER A 195 -13.53 -8.29 -0.08
N PRO A 196 -14.84 -8.03 0.04
CA PRO A 196 -15.36 -6.68 0.27
C PRO A 196 -14.80 -6.00 1.54
N SER A 197 -14.55 -6.78 2.60
CA SER A 197 -13.93 -6.31 3.84
C SER A 197 -12.47 -5.87 3.63
N THR A 198 -11.67 -6.66 2.91
CA THR A 198 -10.27 -6.32 2.60
C THR A 198 -10.20 -5.11 1.67
N GLN A 199 -11.07 -5.02 0.67
CA GLN A 199 -11.14 -3.84 -0.22
C GLN A 199 -11.56 -2.59 0.55
N SER A 200 -12.52 -2.70 1.48
CA SER A 200 -12.87 -1.60 2.40
C SER A 200 -11.71 -1.19 3.30
N ALA A 201 -10.94 -2.16 3.80
CA ALA A 201 -9.74 -1.91 4.60
C ALA A 201 -8.67 -1.17 3.79
N LEU A 202 -8.43 -1.59 2.55
CA LEU A 202 -7.47 -0.98 1.63
C LEU A 202 -7.86 0.46 1.25
N SER A 203 -9.15 0.73 0.98
CA SER A 203 -9.65 2.09 0.77
C SER A 203 -9.37 2.99 1.98
N ASN A 204 -9.67 2.53 3.20
CA ASN A 204 -9.36 3.28 4.42
C ASN A 204 -7.84 3.48 4.61
N LEU A 205 -7.01 2.47 4.29
CA LEU A 205 -5.56 2.61 4.35
C LEU A 205 -5.05 3.69 3.38
N CYS A 206 -5.54 3.70 2.14
CA CYS A 206 -5.20 4.73 1.16
C CYS A 206 -5.58 6.13 1.66
N CYS A 207 -6.75 6.29 2.30
CA CYS A 207 -7.13 7.55 2.96
C CYS A 207 -6.16 7.96 4.08
N ALA A 208 -5.72 7.01 4.91
CA ALA A 208 -4.73 7.29 5.96
C ALA A 208 -3.41 7.80 5.37
N GLU A 209 -2.88 7.09 4.36
CA GLU A 209 -1.62 7.42 3.70
C GLU A 209 -1.70 8.75 2.93
N ALA A 210 -2.78 8.99 2.20
CA ALA A 210 -3.00 10.25 1.49
C ALA A 210 -3.13 11.43 2.46
N THR A 211 -3.74 11.24 3.63
CA THR A 211 -3.83 12.28 4.67
C THR A 211 -2.43 12.61 5.21
N LEU A 212 -1.59 11.59 5.38
CA LEU A 212 -0.19 11.78 5.76
C LEU A 212 0.64 12.50 4.68
N MET A 213 0.31 12.35 3.38
CA MET A 213 0.95 13.14 2.31
C MET A 213 0.64 14.64 2.42
N VAL A 214 -0.58 15.00 2.84
CA VAL A 214 -0.93 16.40 3.12
C VAL A 214 -0.06 16.95 4.25
N ILE A 215 0.14 16.16 5.31
CA ILE A 215 1.02 16.52 6.44
C ILE A 215 2.47 16.64 5.98
N LEU A 216 2.98 15.69 5.20
CA LEU A 216 4.37 15.69 4.70
C LEU A 216 4.74 16.99 3.99
N SER A 217 3.83 17.54 3.18
CA SER A 217 4.04 18.82 2.48
C SER A 217 4.15 20.04 3.40
N GLN A 218 3.70 19.92 4.66
CA GLN A 218 3.62 21.02 5.63
C GLN A 218 4.58 20.84 6.82
N ASP A 219 5.22 19.67 6.96
CA ASP A 219 5.96 19.26 8.14
C ASP A 219 7.47 19.60 8.01
N PRO A 220 7.98 20.62 8.73
CA PRO A 220 9.40 21.02 8.66
C PRO A 220 10.29 20.18 9.58
N TYR A 221 9.72 19.42 10.51
CA TYR A 221 10.48 18.73 11.56
C TYR A 221 11.35 17.59 11.04
N PRO A 222 10.98 16.80 10.01
CA PRO A 222 11.88 15.82 9.41
C PRO A 222 13.18 16.46 8.92
N ALA A 223 13.10 17.58 8.20
CA ALA A 223 14.29 18.32 7.75
C ALA A 223 15.11 18.85 8.95
N ALA A 224 14.44 19.33 10.00
CA ALA A 224 15.11 19.74 11.23
C ALA A 224 15.83 18.55 11.92
N VAL A 225 15.23 17.36 11.97
CA VAL A 225 15.93 16.19 12.51
C VAL A 225 17.15 15.84 11.66
N LEU A 226 17.04 15.87 10.33
CA LEU A 226 18.14 15.57 9.42
C LEU A 226 19.31 16.55 9.56
N GLN A 227 19.05 17.85 9.56
CA GLN A 227 20.10 18.86 9.75
C GLN A 227 20.79 18.71 11.12
N SER A 228 20.09 18.27 12.17
CA SER A 228 20.73 18.02 13.47
C SER A 228 21.70 16.82 13.48
N ARG A 229 21.65 15.97 12.45
CA ARG A 229 22.59 14.86 12.24
C ARG A 229 23.83 15.30 11.46
N ASP A 230 23.77 16.42 10.76
CA ASP A 230 24.88 16.90 9.97
C ASP A 230 25.97 17.45 10.89
N LYS A 231 27.11 16.74 10.91
CA LYS A 231 28.26 17.11 11.75
C LYS A 231 29.00 18.31 11.18
N ASP A 232 28.82 18.58 9.90
CA ASP A 232 29.46 19.69 9.19
C ASP A 232 28.60 20.96 9.25
N ASP A 233 27.36 20.87 9.76
CA ASP A 233 26.52 22.03 9.99
C ASP A 233 27.05 22.87 11.18
N ARG A 234 27.53 24.07 10.85
CA ARG A 234 28.01 25.09 11.80
C ARG A 234 27.06 26.28 11.90
N GLU A 235 25.90 26.23 11.24
CA GLU A 235 24.96 27.36 11.19
C GLU A 235 24.42 27.70 12.58
N TRP A 236 24.24 26.69 13.43
CA TRP A 236 23.85 26.85 14.84
C TRP A 236 24.80 27.71 15.67
N MET A 237 26.08 27.87 15.24
CA MET A 237 27.07 28.65 15.97
C MET A 237 26.82 30.16 15.89
N TYR A 238 26.15 30.64 14.84
CA TYR A 238 25.93 32.07 14.61
C TYR A 238 24.45 32.43 14.38
N LYS A 239 23.55 31.45 14.25
CA LYS A 239 22.11 31.68 14.14
C LYS A 239 21.33 30.62 14.91
N ALA A 240 20.35 31.06 15.71
CA ALA A 240 19.39 30.15 16.29
C ALA A 240 18.60 29.43 15.20
N ARG A 241 18.26 28.16 15.45
CA ARG A 241 17.53 27.35 14.49
C ARG A 241 16.17 27.95 14.19
N ASP A 242 15.90 28.23 12.92
CA ASP A 242 14.62 28.77 12.47
C ASP A 242 13.77 27.64 11.87
N ILE A 243 12.83 27.11 12.65
CA ILE A 243 11.86 26.11 12.17
C ILE A 243 10.62 26.87 11.67
N PRO A 244 10.24 26.73 10.39
CA PRO A 244 9.06 27.41 9.85
C PRO A 244 7.79 27.12 10.67
N LYS A 245 7.01 28.16 10.96
CA LYS A 245 5.74 28.01 11.67
C LYS A 245 4.78 27.12 10.88
N VAL A 246 4.24 26.11 11.55
CA VAL A 246 3.26 25.17 10.99
C VAL A 246 1.87 25.51 11.52
N ARG A 247 0.84 25.18 10.74
CA ARG A 247 -0.54 25.12 11.25
C ARG A 247 -0.68 23.88 12.14
N ALA A 248 -0.07 23.92 13.32
CA ALA A 248 0.09 22.79 14.22
C ALA A 248 -1.26 22.15 14.58
N SER A 249 -2.23 22.93 15.04
CA SER A 249 -3.61 22.45 15.29
C SER A 249 -4.21 21.68 14.10
N LEU A 250 -4.08 22.21 12.87
CA LEU A 250 -4.61 21.56 11.67
C LEU A 250 -3.89 20.23 11.42
N CYS A 251 -2.55 20.23 11.41
CA CYS A 251 -1.76 19.02 11.17
C CYS A 251 -2.01 17.95 12.24
N GLY A 252 -2.21 18.36 13.50
CA GLY A 252 -2.61 17.47 14.59
C GLY A 252 -3.94 16.77 14.29
N ARG A 253 -4.97 17.53 13.91
CA ARG A 253 -6.29 16.95 13.58
C ARG A 253 -6.28 16.10 12.32
N LEU A 254 -5.43 16.41 11.33
CA LEU A 254 -5.22 15.54 10.17
C LEU A 254 -4.56 14.22 10.58
N ALA A 255 -3.56 14.26 11.45
CA ALA A 255 -2.87 13.06 11.92
C ALA A 255 -3.80 12.16 12.76
N ILE A 256 -4.69 12.75 13.56
CA ILE A 256 -5.76 12.00 14.24
C ILE A 256 -6.66 11.32 13.23
N ARG A 257 -7.10 12.04 12.19
CA ARG A 257 -7.94 11.46 11.13
C ARG A 257 -7.25 10.31 10.40
N ALA A 258 -5.96 10.44 10.09
CA ALA A 258 -5.17 9.36 9.51
C ALA A 258 -5.11 8.12 10.44
N ALA A 259 -4.99 8.34 11.77
CA ALA A 259 -5.03 7.26 12.74
C ALA A 259 -6.40 6.56 12.79
N GLU A 260 -7.50 7.31 12.73
CA GLU A 260 -8.87 6.76 12.67
C GLU A 260 -9.08 5.90 11.42
N TYR A 261 -8.60 6.35 10.26
CA TYR A 261 -8.64 5.56 9.03
C TYR A 261 -7.86 4.25 9.15
N ALA A 262 -6.64 4.30 9.67
CA ALA A 262 -5.84 3.10 9.89
C ALA A 262 -6.48 2.16 10.94
N GLU A 263 -7.16 2.70 11.94
CA GLU A 263 -7.91 1.93 12.95
C GLU A 263 -9.12 1.23 12.34
N LYS A 264 -9.88 1.93 11.48
CA LYS A 264 -10.95 1.33 10.67
C LYS A 264 -10.42 0.23 9.76
N ALA A 265 -9.32 0.49 9.05
CA ALA A 265 -8.69 -0.52 8.20
C ALA A 265 -8.36 -1.79 8.99
N LEU A 266 -7.74 -1.67 10.17
CA LEU A 266 -7.43 -2.83 11.03
C LEU A 266 -8.67 -3.61 11.46
N SER A 267 -9.77 -2.93 11.77
CA SER A 267 -11.02 -3.60 12.17
C SER A 267 -11.67 -4.42 11.06
N LEU A 268 -11.35 -4.11 9.80
CA LEU A 268 -11.89 -4.76 8.61
C LEU A 268 -11.00 -5.88 8.07
N LEU A 269 -9.73 -5.96 8.51
CA LEU A 269 -8.82 -7.01 8.07
C LEU A 269 -9.17 -8.36 8.70
N GLY A 270 -9.30 -9.39 7.85
CA GLY A 270 -9.55 -10.76 8.29
C GLY A 270 -8.30 -11.47 8.83
N PRO A 271 -8.47 -12.59 9.55
CA PRO A 271 -7.38 -13.36 10.16
C PRO A 271 -6.46 -14.06 9.15
N LYS A 272 -6.90 -14.19 7.90
CA LYS A 272 -6.14 -14.82 6.80
C LYS A 272 -5.23 -13.84 6.05
N ILE A 273 -5.13 -12.59 6.52
CA ILE A 273 -4.22 -11.60 5.94
C ILE A 273 -2.83 -11.77 6.55
N GLN A 274 -1.80 -11.67 5.72
CA GLN A 274 -0.41 -11.81 6.14
C GLN A 274 -0.03 -10.83 7.27
N LYS A 275 0.77 -11.31 8.22
CA LYS A 275 1.14 -10.57 9.43
C LYS A 275 1.89 -9.27 9.14
N SER A 276 2.79 -9.28 8.14
CA SER A 276 3.57 -8.10 7.72
C SER A 276 2.70 -6.93 7.29
N PHE A 277 1.59 -7.21 6.60
CA PHE A 277 0.63 -6.19 6.20
C PHE A 277 -0.17 -5.66 7.39
N VAL A 278 -0.61 -6.54 8.29
CA VAL A 278 -1.30 -6.12 9.53
C VAL A 278 -0.39 -5.23 10.39
N GLU A 279 0.87 -5.63 10.57
CA GLU A 279 1.89 -4.85 11.29
C GLU A 279 2.14 -3.50 10.63
N TYR A 280 2.18 -3.44 9.29
CA TYR A 280 2.28 -2.19 8.56
C TYR A 280 1.14 -1.22 8.89
N VAL A 281 -0.12 -1.67 8.85
CA VAL A 281 -1.28 -0.82 9.16
C VAL A 281 -1.28 -0.40 10.65
N GLN A 282 -0.89 -1.30 11.56
CA GLN A 282 -0.69 -0.97 12.98
C GLN A 282 0.35 0.13 13.18
N ASN A 283 1.46 0.05 12.45
CA ASN A 283 2.52 1.05 12.49
C ASN A 283 2.06 2.39 11.91
N ILE A 284 1.28 2.41 10.81
CA ILE A 284 0.67 3.65 10.30
C ILE A 284 -0.25 4.29 11.35
N ARG A 285 -1.07 3.50 12.04
CA ARG A 285 -1.93 3.99 13.13
C ARG A 285 -1.10 4.58 14.26
N ALA A 286 -0.08 3.86 14.75
CA ALA A 286 0.77 4.30 15.85
C ALA A 286 1.55 5.57 15.50
N MET A 287 2.12 5.61 14.29
CA MET A 287 2.86 6.78 13.78
C MET A 287 1.94 8.00 13.63
N SER A 288 0.73 7.80 13.10
CA SER A 288 -0.26 8.89 12.98
C SER A 288 -0.65 9.46 14.36
N LYS A 289 -0.85 8.61 15.38
CA LYS A 289 -1.10 9.05 16.77
C LYS A 289 0.10 9.82 17.35
N ALA A 290 1.32 9.37 17.08
CA ALA A 290 2.53 10.06 17.53
C ALA A 290 2.69 11.44 16.87
N LYS A 291 2.50 11.54 15.55
CA LYS A 291 2.49 12.83 14.83
C LYS A 291 1.40 13.77 15.35
N ALA A 292 0.20 13.25 15.62
CA ALA A 292 -0.87 14.02 16.23
C ALA A 292 -0.43 14.63 17.57
N CYS A 293 0.13 13.80 18.45
CA CYS A 293 0.67 14.26 19.73
C CYS A 293 1.74 15.33 19.56
N ARG A 294 2.68 15.15 18.62
CA ARG A 294 3.73 16.15 18.33
C ARG A 294 3.13 17.49 17.92
N PHE A 295 2.19 17.50 16.98
CA PHE A 295 1.56 18.73 16.53
C PHE A 295 0.68 19.39 17.59
N LEU A 296 -0.02 18.62 18.41
CA LEU A 296 -0.76 19.15 19.56
C LEU A 296 0.17 19.71 20.63
N ALA A 297 1.35 19.11 20.84
CA ALA A 297 2.36 19.66 21.74
C ALA A 297 2.84 21.04 21.27
N ILE A 298 3.12 21.17 19.97
CA ILE A 298 3.52 22.46 19.37
C ILE A 298 2.39 23.49 19.51
N ASP A 299 1.14 23.09 19.27
CA ASP A 299 -0.02 23.98 19.42
C ASP A 299 -0.21 24.45 20.87
N ALA A 300 -0.03 23.53 21.84
CA ALA A 300 -0.10 23.84 23.27
C ALA A 300 1.03 24.77 23.72
N GLU A 301 2.26 24.56 23.23
CA GLU A 301 3.40 25.44 23.53
C GLU A 301 3.19 26.85 22.96
N LEU A 302 2.70 26.98 21.73
CA LEU A 302 2.33 28.26 21.14
C LEU A 302 1.23 28.98 21.92
N GLY A 303 0.36 28.21 22.61
CA GLY A 303 -0.65 28.71 23.54
C GLY A 303 -0.13 29.00 24.94
N GLY A 304 1.17 28.88 25.20
CA GLY A 304 1.82 29.10 26.50
C GLY A 304 1.63 27.97 27.51
N LYS A 305 1.09 26.81 27.10
CA LYS A 305 0.81 25.66 27.97
C LYS A 305 1.92 24.59 27.84
N VAL A 306 3.13 24.95 28.24
CA VAL A 306 4.31 24.09 28.09
C VAL A 306 4.21 22.78 28.88
N GLY A 307 3.56 22.78 30.05
CA GLY A 307 3.29 21.54 30.81
C GLY A 307 2.43 20.55 30.02
N GLU A 308 1.38 21.04 29.36
CA GLU A 308 0.52 20.25 28.47
C GLU A 308 1.30 19.76 27.24
N ALA A 309 2.14 20.62 26.66
CA ALA A 309 2.99 20.26 25.52
C ALA A 309 3.92 19.08 25.82
N ILE A 310 4.60 19.09 26.98
CA ILE A 310 5.48 17.99 27.39
C ILE A 310 4.69 16.68 27.53
N ALA A 311 3.51 16.72 28.15
CA ALA A 311 2.68 15.53 28.33
C ALA A 311 2.16 14.95 26.99
N TRP A 312 1.88 15.79 25.99
CA TRP A 312 1.60 15.33 24.63
C TRP A 312 2.79 14.57 24.02
N LEU A 313 4.02 15.08 24.17
CA LEU A 313 5.22 14.42 23.64
C LEU A 313 5.47 13.05 24.29
N ILE A 314 5.27 12.96 25.61
CA ILE A 314 5.31 11.71 26.38
C ILE A 314 4.28 10.70 25.82
N ALA A 315 3.03 11.14 25.63
CA ALA A 315 1.99 10.28 25.04
C ALA A 315 2.35 9.80 23.63
N GLY A 316 2.92 10.68 22.80
CA GLY A 316 3.38 10.33 21.44
C GLY A 316 4.43 9.22 21.44
N LYS A 317 5.42 9.29 22.34
CA LYS A 317 6.46 8.25 22.50
C LYS A 317 5.87 6.92 22.97
N LYS A 318 4.90 6.95 23.88
CA LYS A 318 4.17 5.75 24.36
C LYS A 318 3.49 5.02 23.19
N HIS A 319 2.87 5.74 22.26
CA HIS A 319 2.26 5.14 21.06
C HIS A 319 3.27 4.44 20.14
N LEU A 320 4.50 4.94 20.06
CA LEU A 320 5.57 4.31 19.28
C LEU A 320 6.21 3.11 20.00
N GLY A 321 5.74 2.78 21.20
CA GLY A 321 6.24 1.66 22.01
C GLY A 321 7.48 1.98 22.82
N TYR A 322 7.81 3.26 23.01
CA TYR A 322 8.92 3.66 23.87
C TYR A 322 8.48 3.61 25.32
N LYS A 323 9.21 2.84 26.13
CA LYS A 323 9.01 2.78 27.58
C LYS A 323 9.57 4.04 28.19
N ILE A 324 8.69 4.90 28.67
CA ILE A 324 9.03 6.03 29.52
C ILE A 324 9.08 5.46 30.94
N ASN A 325 10.25 5.49 31.58
CA ASN A 325 10.34 5.14 32.98
C ASN A 325 9.64 6.24 33.76
N GLU A 326 8.35 6.05 34.04
CA GLU A 326 7.61 6.80 35.04
C GLU A 326 8.15 6.40 36.41
N THR A 327 9.30 6.94 36.80
CA THR A 327 9.74 7.03 38.20
C THR A 327 10.87 8.03 38.29
N ASN A 328 10.60 9.09 39.04
CA ASN A 328 11.61 9.98 39.61
C ASN A 328 12.67 9.15 40.32
N ASP A 329 13.83 8.94 39.69
CA ASP A 329 15.12 8.92 40.38
C ASP A 329 16.26 8.99 39.35
N GLY A 330 17.11 10.00 39.54
CA GLY A 330 18.04 10.56 38.55
C GLY A 330 19.23 9.69 38.13
N LYS A 331 19.06 8.39 37.85
CA LYS A 331 20.16 7.52 37.37
C LYS A 331 19.71 6.47 36.35
N ALA A 332 19.22 6.89 35.17
CA ALA A 332 19.12 5.99 34.02
C ALA A 332 19.04 6.73 32.66
N SER A 333 20.11 7.41 32.24
CA SER A 333 20.15 8.16 30.95
C SER A 333 21.13 7.61 29.91
N SER A 334 21.94 6.60 30.22
CA SER A 334 23.05 6.18 29.33
C SER A 334 22.78 4.86 28.58
N LEU A 335 22.18 3.85 29.21
CA LEU A 335 22.07 2.49 28.62
C LEU A 335 20.94 2.33 27.59
N SER A 336 19.84 3.08 27.71
CA SER A 336 18.76 3.10 26.71
C SER A 336 19.19 3.84 25.43
N LYS A 337 19.92 4.95 25.58
CA LYS A 337 20.55 5.69 24.48
C LYS A 337 21.62 4.86 23.76
N LEU A 338 22.43 4.09 24.51
CA LEU A 338 23.42 3.17 23.94
C LEU A 338 22.80 1.97 23.18
N LYS A 339 21.70 1.40 23.68
CA LYS A 339 20.96 0.35 22.95
C LYS A 339 20.30 0.90 21.69
N LEU A 340 19.81 2.14 21.73
CA LEU A 340 19.29 2.85 20.56
C LEU A 340 20.42 3.08 19.54
N GLU A 341 21.56 3.66 19.94
CA GLU A 341 22.74 3.88 19.06
C GLU A 341 23.28 2.57 18.45
N TRP A 342 23.27 1.46 19.18
CA TRP A 342 23.76 0.17 18.69
C TRP A 342 22.81 -0.51 17.72
N LYS A 343 21.50 -0.39 17.94
CA LYS A 343 20.48 -0.83 16.97
C LYS A 343 20.57 0.05 15.70
N GLN A 344 20.77 1.35 15.89
CA GLN A 344 20.86 2.39 14.88
C GLN A 344 22.12 2.28 13.99
N ARG A 345 23.31 1.96 14.53
CA ARG A 345 24.52 1.66 13.72
C ARG A 345 24.42 0.36 12.92
N ARG A 346 23.65 -0.63 13.42
CA ARG A 346 23.32 -1.84 12.66
C ARG A 346 22.26 -1.58 11.60
N GLU A 347 21.35 -0.65 11.85
CA GLU A 347 20.33 -0.19 10.91
C GLU A 347 20.97 0.60 9.77
N GLU A 348 21.86 1.58 10.01
CA GLU A 348 22.58 2.30 8.95
C GLU A 348 23.36 1.36 8.01
N LYS A 349 23.92 0.26 8.52
CA LYS A 349 24.57 -0.78 7.69
C LYS A 349 23.60 -1.72 6.98
N LYS A 350 22.36 -1.85 7.45
CA LYS A 350 21.29 -2.64 6.83
C LYS A 350 20.42 -1.82 5.85
N ALA A 351 20.49 -0.49 5.93
CA ALA A 351 20.37 0.55 4.88
C ALA A 351 20.10 0.02 3.48
N ALA A 352 21.13 -0.67 3.02
CA ALA A 352 21.35 -1.04 1.65
C ALA A 352 20.48 -2.22 1.15
N LYS A 353 19.59 -2.82 1.96
CA LYS A 353 18.90 -4.09 1.60
C LYS A 353 17.36 -4.10 1.52
N GLY A 354 16.68 -2.96 1.62
CA GLY A 354 15.35 -2.72 1.01
C GLY A 354 14.09 -3.30 1.69
N GLY A 355 13.02 -2.50 1.75
CA GLY A 355 11.63 -2.95 2.01
C GLY A 355 11.09 -2.64 3.41
N GLU A 356 11.25 -3.58 4.34
CA GLU A 356 10.81 -3.54 5.75
C GLU A 356 11.48 -2.39 6.55
N MET A 357 12.61 -1.94 6.03
CA MET A 357 13.47 -0.93 6.61
C MET A 357 12.92 0.50 6.61
N VAL A 358 12.09 0.87 5.64
CA VAL A 358 11.73 2.29 5.45
C VAL A 358 10.67 2.75 6.47
N LEU A 359 9.82 1.85 6.94
CA LEU A 359 8.84 2.16 7.99
C LEU A 359 9.51 2.34 9.35
N GLU A 360 10.51 1.50 9.65
CA GLU A 360 11.34 1.63 10.86
C GLU A 360 12.19 2.91 10.83
N SER A 361 12.69 3.32 9.65
CA SER A 361 13.36 4.62 9.48
C SER A 361 12.42 5.79 9.81
N ASN A 362 11.22 5.82 9.20
CA ASN A 362 10.23 6.87 9.45
C ASN A 362 9.80 6.94 10.93
N LYS A 363 9.68 5.78 11.59
CA LYS A 363 9.41 5.69 13.02
C LYS A 363 10.55 6.28 13.85
N SER A 364 11.80 5.99 13.49
CA SER A 364 12.98 6.52 14.17
C SER A 364 13.11 8.05 14.03
N ASP A 365 12.77 8.60 12.86
CA ASP A 365 12.81 10.04 12.61
C ASP A 365 11.73 10.78 13.40
N GLU A 366 10.53 10.20 13.51
CA GLU A 366 9.46 10.77 14.34
C GLU A 366 9.83 10.78 15.83
N VAL A 367 10.49 9.73 16.32
CA VAL A 367 10.97 9.66 17.71
C VAL A 367 11.98 10.75 18.00
N ARG A 368 12.93 10.96 17.08
CA ARG A 368 13.91 12.05 17.21
C ARG A 368 13.25 13.41 17.25
N ALA A 369 12.22 13.64 16.43
CA ALA A 369 11.46 14.89 16.46
C ALA A 369 10.78 15.10 17.81
N LEU A 370 10.18 14.05 18.39
CA LEU A 370 9.59 14.08 19.72
C LEU A 370 10.65 14.34 20.82
N GLU A 371 11.82 13.72 20.72
CA GLU A 371 12.93 13.91 21.67
C GLU A 371 13.52 15.32 21.62
N LEU A 372 13.69 15.88 20.42
CA LEU A 372 14.18 17.24 20.22
C LEU A 372 13.24 18.25 20.89
N LEU A 373 11.94 18.15 20.60
CA LEU A 373 10.91 19.02 21.19
C LEU A 373 10.80 18.84 22.71
N GLU A 374 10.90 17.60 23.19
CA GLU A 374 10.79 17.32 24.62
C GLU A 374 11.96 17.92 25.40
N GLN A 375 13.18 17.85 24.87
CA GLN A 375 14.34 18.48 25.49
C GLN A 375 14.20 20.00 25.54
N GLU A 376 13.73 20.60 24.45
CA GLU A 376 13.49 22.05 24.36
C GLU A 376 12.41 22.49 25.35
N PHE A 377 11.26 21.81 25.37
CA PHE A 377 10.13 22.19 26.20
C PHE A 377 10.39 21.94 27.69
N ASN A 378 11.08 20.85 28.05
CA ASN A 378 11.50 20.63 29.45
C ASN A 378 12.46 21.73 29.91
N LYS A 379 13.45 22.09 29.10
CA LYS A 379 14.38 23.18 29.46
C LYS A 379 13.64 24.49 29.68
N THR A 380 12.72 24.86 28.79
CA THR A 380 11.91 26.07 28.93
C THR A 380 10.99 26.00 30.15
N ASN A 381 10.37 24.85 30.40
CA ASN A 381 9.49 24.68 31.55
C ASN A 381 10.25 24.75 32.88
N ASP A 382 11.39 24.08 33.00
CA ASP A 382 12.19 24.03 34.22
C ASP A 382 12.89 25.34 34.53
N MET A 383 13.19 26.16 33.50
CA MET A 383 13.89 27.44 33.67
C MET A 383 12.95 28.65 33.81
N ILE A 384 11.77 28.61 33.19
CA ILE A 384 10.92 29.81 33.02
C ILE A 384 9.51 29.58 33.57
N ASN A 385 8.83 28.52 33.13
CA ASN A 385 7.37 28.43 33.30
C ASN A 385 6.93 27.67 34.56
N HIS A 386 7.70 26.68 35.00
CA HIS A 386 7.42 25.78 36.13
C HIS A 386 5.99 25.19 36.14
N GLN A 387 5.44 24.88 34.95
CA GLN A 387 4.09 24.33 34.85
C GLN A 387 4.08 22.84 35.19
N LEU A 388 3.02 22.39 35.85
CA LEU A 388 2.81 20.97 36.14
C LEU A 388 2.54 20.19 34.85
N VAL A 389 3.21 19.05 34.69
CA VAL A 389 3.00 18.15 33.56
C VAL A 389 1.85 17.18 33.89
N PRO A 390 0.71 17.25 33.19
CA PRO A 390 -0.41 16.35 33.42
C PRO A 390 -0.07 14.91 32.99
N SER A 391 -0.84 13.94 33.49
CA SER A 391 -0.66 12.53 33.09
C SER A 391 -1.06 12.30 31.63
N SER A 392 -0.44 11.32 30.97
CA SER A 392 -0.77 10.97 29.57
C SER A 392 -2.23 10.56 29.39
N ASP A 393 -2.85 9.93 30.40
CA ASP A 393 -4.24 9.49 30.31
C ASP A 393 -5.21 10.67 30.35
N THR A 394 -4.90 11.71 31.15
CA THR A 394 -5.67 12.96 31.20
C THR A 394 -5.63 13.68 29.86
N ILE A 395 -4.44 13.77 29.26
CA ILE A 395 -4.24 14.42 27.96
C ILE A 395 -4.95 13.66 26.84
N TRP A 396 -4.88 12.34 26.86
CA TRP A 396 -5.55 11.51 25.86
C TRP A 396 -7.07 11.70 25.88
N ALA A 397 -7.68 11.80 27.07
CA ALA A 397 -9.11 12.07 27.21
C ALA A 397 -9.52 13.45 26.63
N ALA A 398 -8.58 14.39 26.53
CA ALA A 398 -8.79 15.72 25.95
C ALA A 398 -8.51 15.78 24.42
N MET A 399 -8.23 14.63 23.78
CA MET A 399 -7.87 14.60 22.36
C MET A 399 -9.02 15.12 21.47
N PRO A 400 -8.76 16.10 20.58
CA PRO A 400 -9.78 16.60 19.67
C PRO A 400 -10.12 15.58 18.59
N SER A 401 -11.31 15.68 18.00
CA SER A 401 -11.68 14.84 16.85
C SER A 401 -10.84 15.16 15.62
N GLY A 402 -10.58 14.12 14.81
CA GLY A 402 -9.91 14.24 13.52
C GLY A 402 -10.65 15.16 12.56
N ARG A 403 -9.90 15.76 11.63
CA ARG A 403 -10.47 16.57 10.55
C ARG A 403 -10.26 15.87 9.21
N ASP A 404 -11.34 15.72 8.46
CA ASP A 404 -11.29 15.17 7.11
C ASP A 404 -10.90 16.24 6.08
N VAL A 405 -10.06 15.85 5.12
CA VAL A 405 -9.62 16.68 4.00
C VAL A 405 -9.68 15.90 2.68
N ILE A 406 -9.78 14.58 2.75
CA ILE A 406 -9.90 13.75 1.56
C ILE A 406 -11.37 13.66 1.20
N GLN A 407 -11.67 13.96 -0.06
CA GLN A 407 -12.98 13.72 -0.62
C GLN A 407 -12.94 12.43 -1.43
N PRO A 408 -13.89 11.50 -1.24
CA PRO A 408 -13.98 10.30 -2.05
C PRO A 408 -14.09 10.67 -3.53
N GLN A 409 -13.18 10.14 -4.36
CA GLN A 409 -13.19 10.39 -5.79
C GLN A 409 -13.95 9.29 -6.51
N THR A 410 -14.86 9.62 -7.41
CA THR A 410 -15.47 8.61 -8.29
C THR A 410 -14.40 8.01 -9.20
N ILE A 411 -14.34 6.68 -9.25
CA ILE A 411 -13.44 5.97 -10.16
C ILE A 411 -13.82 6.34 -11.60
N ASN A 412 -12.82 6.72 -12.40
CA ASN A 412 -12.99 6.89 -13.83
C ASN A 412 -12.29 5.72 -14.54
N LEU A 413 -13.09 4.80 -15.09
CA LEU A 413 -12.60 3.68 -15.87
C LEU A 413 -12.82 3.99 -17.35
N SER A 414 -11.76 3.85 -18.14
CA SER A 414 -11.83 4.01 -19.59
C SER A 414 -12.69 2.89 -20.21
N LEU A 415 -13.65 3.29 -21.02
CA LEU A 415 -14.43 2.38 -21.88
C LEU A 415 -13.77 2.30 -23.27
N LEU A 416 -14.10 1.25 -24.04
CA LEU A 416 -13.72 1.17 -25.44
C LEU A 416 -14.35 2.34 -26.21
N ASP A 417 -13.56 3.04 -27.01
CA ASP A 417 -14.06 4.11 -27.86
C ASP A 417 -14.92 3.55 -29.01
N GLN A 418 -15.82 4.38 -29.55
CA GLN A 418 -16.76 3.98 -30.59
C GLN A 418 -16.08 3.42 -31.84
N GLU A 419 -14.91 3.94 -32.21
CA GLU A 419 -14.18 3.44 -33.37
C GLU A 419 -13.66 2.02 -33.13
N THR A 420 -13.09 1.76 -31.94
CA THR A 420 -12.67 0.41 -31.56
C THR A 420 -13.85 -0.55 -31.51
N ILE A 421 -14.98 -0.17 -30.91
CA ILE A 421 -16.17 -1.05 -30.84
C ILE A 421 -16.65 -1.39 -32.26
N ALA A 422 -16.76 -0.41 -33.15
CA ALA A 422 -17.16 -0.63 -34.54
C ALA A 422 -16.23 -1.60 -35.29
N ARG A 423 -14.91 -1.51 -35.06
CA ARG A 423 -13.92 -2.44 -35.65
C ARG A 423 -14.09 -3.88 -35.15
N LEU A 424 -14.58 -4.09 -33.94
CA LEU A 424 -14.79 -5.42 -33.35
C LEU A 424 -15.98 -6.19 -33.96
N ARG A 425 -16.79 -5.53 -34.80
CA ARG A 425 -17.83 -6.19 -35.63
C ARG A 425 -17.24 -6.98 -36.80
N ALA A 426 -15.96 -6.79 -37.12
CA ALA A 426 -15.30 -7.52 -38.20
C ALA A 426 -15.35 -9.03 -37.93
N PRO A 427 -15.69 -9.87 -38.93
CA PRO A 427 -15.68 -11.32 -38.77
C PRO A 427 -14.28 -11.83 -38.42
N LEU A 428 -14.25 -12.86 -37.57
CA LEU A 428 -13.00 -13.53 -37.21
C LEU A 428 -12.54 -14.48 -38.32
N ASP A 429 -11.25 -14.42 -38.67
CA ASP A 429 -10.61 -15.49 -39.43
C ASP A 429 -10.44 -16.73 -38.52
N GLN A 430 -10.95 -17.88 -38.96
CA GLN A 430 -10.83 -19.13 -38.22
C GLN A 430 -9.37 -19.56 -38.03
N ALA A 431 -8.48 -19.20 -38.96
CA ALA A 431 -7.05 -19.46 -38.82
C ALA A 431 -6.42 -18.63 -37.69
N GLU A 432 -6.88 -17.39 -37.52
CA GLU A 432 -6.42 -16.46 -36.49
C GLU A 432 -6.91 -16.89 -35.10
N LEU A 433 -8.18 -17.29 -34.99
CA LEU A 433 -8.73 -17.94 -33.79
C LEU A 433 -7.92 -19.17 -33.37
N ALA A 434 -7.62 -20.06 -34.32
CA ALA A 434 -6.84 -21.27 -34.04
C ALA A 434 -5.39 -20.97 -33.67
N ARG A 435 -4.83 -19.86 -34.17
CA ARG A 435 -3.48 -19.39 -33.82
C ARG A 435 -3.45 -18.85 -32.40
N VAL A 436 -4.35 -17.94 -32.03
CA VAL A 436 -4.39 -17.37 -30.68
C VAL A 436 -4.68 -18.45 -29.63
N ARG A 437 -5.55 -19.42 -29.94
CA ARG A 437 -5.78 -20.58 -29.07
C ARG A 437 -4.51 -21.41 -28.83
N ARG A 438 -3.65 -21.56 -29.85
CA ARG A 438 -2.35 -22.24 -29.67
C ARG A 438 -1.38 -21.40 -28.85
N GLU A 439 -1.23 -20.11 -29.17
CA GLU A 439 -0.32 -19.21 -28.46
C GLU A 439 -0.66 -19.09 -26.96
N ILE A 440 -1.95 -19.09 -26.60
CA ILE A 440 -2.42 -19.08 -25.20
C ILE A 440 -2.09 -20.39 -24.47
N ASN A 441 -2.16 -21.53 -25.17
CA ASN A 441 -1.95 -22.87 -24.59
C ASN A 441 -0.48 -23.31 -24.55
N GLU A 442 0.38 -22.80 -25.44
CA GLU A 442 1.79 -23.18 -25.55
C GLU A 442 2.68 -22.57 -24.44
N ASP A 443 2.22 -21.53 -23.73
CA ASP A 443 2.93 -20.94 -22.57
C ASP A 443 2.65 -21.72 -21.27
N SER A 444 2.75 -23.05 -21.35
CA SER A 444 2.50 -24.00 -20.26
C SER A 444 3.48 -23.78 -19.10
N ASP A 445 2.95 -23.75 -17.89
CA ASP A 445 3.68 -23.46 -16.65
C ASP A 445 4.65 -24.60 -16.30
N THR A 446 5.89 -24.57 -16.81
CA THR A 446 7.04 -25.16 -16.11
C THR A 446 7.45 -24.22 -14.97
N GLU A 447 6.60 -24.11 -13.94
CA GLU A 447 7.10 -23.73 -12.61
C GLU A 447 7.78 -25.00 -12.06
N GLU A 448 9.12 -25.03 -12.05
CA GLU A 448 9.90 -26.04 -11.34
C GLU A 448 9.33 -26.19 -9.93
N GLN A 449 8.75 -27.35 -9.66
CA GLN A 449 8.59 -27.83 -8.30
C GLN A 449 9.98 -27.80 -7.69
N THR A 450 10.26 -26.82 -6.84
CA THR A 450 11.46 -26.84 -6.03
C THR A 450 11.26 -27.97 -5.05
N GLU A 451 11.76 -29.15 -5.42
CA GLU A 451 11.89 -30.27 -4.50
C GLU A 451 12.56 -29.73 -3.24
N VAL A 452 11.92 -30.00 -2.11
CA VAL A 452 12.44 -29.65 -0.79
C VAL A 452 13.79 -30.35 -0.66
N PRO A 453 14.92 -29.63 -0.51
CA PRO A 453 16.21 -30.28 -0.36
C PRO A 453 16.21 -31.00 0.99
N GLY A 454 16.10 -32.34 0.99
CA GLY A 454 16.12 -33.14 2.22
C GLY A 454 15.36 -34.46 2.22
N SER A 455 14.63 -34.82 1.16
CA SER A 455 14.07 -36.17 1.07
C SER A 455 15.12 -37.15 0.55
N PHE A 456 15.81 -37.85 1.46
CA PHE A 456 16.61 -39.02 1.11
C PHE A 456 15.72 -40.13 0.54
N PRO A 457 16.12 -40.77 -0.58
CA PRO A 457 15.53 -42.03 -1.00
C PRO A 457 16.33 -43.18 -0.39
N ASP A 458 15.74 -43.90 0.55
CA ASP A 458 16.12 -45.27 0.93
C ASP A 458 14.85 -45.92 1.48
N SER A 459 14.44 -47.14 1.11
CA SER A 459 15.09 -48.20 0.36
C SER A 459 14.00 -49.15 -0.14
N GLN A 460 14.07 -49.58 -1.39
CA GLN A 460 13.31 -50.73 -1.87
C GLN A 460 13.97 -51.99 -1.31
N GLU A 461 13.33 -52.63 -0.32
CA GLU A 461 13.63 -54.00 0.04
C GLU A 461 13.25 -54.92 -1.12
N GLN A 462 14.26 -55.37 -1.85
CA GLN A 462 14.19 -56.57 -2.68
C GLN A 462 14.10 -57.79 -1.77
N SER A 463 12.89 -58.33 -1.60
CA SER A 463 12.73 -59.71 -1.13
C SER A 463 12.62 -60.63 -2.36
N SER A 464 13.77 -61.19 -2.73
CA SER A 464 13.91 -62.30 -3.66
C SER A 464 13.67 -63.61 -2.91
N SER A 465 12.55 -64.29 -3.19
CA SER A 465 12.37 -65.69 -2.81
C SER A 465 13.23 -66.60 -3.68
N TYR A 466 14.07 -67.45 -3.10
CA TYR A 466 14.42 -68.80 -3.59
C TYR A 466 15.32 -69.49 -2.55
N TYR A 467 14.71 -70.26 -1.64
CA TYR A 467 14.96 -71.70 -1.42
C TYR A 467 13.96 -72.24 -0.39
#